data_AF-A0A7M7KZQ5-F1
#
_entry.id   AF-A0A7M7KZQ5-F1
#
_cell.length_a   1.000
_cell.length_b   1.000
_cell.length_c   1.000
_cell.angle_alpha   90.00
_cell.angle_beta   90.00
_cell.angle_gamma   90.00
#
_symmetry.space_group_name_H-M   'P 1'
#
loop_
_entity.id
_entity.type
_entity.pdbx_description
1 polymer ?
#
loop_
_entity_poly.entity_id
_entity_poly.type
_entity_poly.pdbx_seq_one_letter_code
_entity_poly.pdbx_strand_id
1 'polypeptide(L)'
;MVNIDTIQKNYPLHWLVWNNNYVELEEELSTKLHNIEKLDNRGRTPLMLAVTLGHIESVGVLLQHEANVNTENTQGWTVVQEAVGTGNPELIQMVLAHRDYQRYCNRVAGIPELLHKLKQAPDFYVEMKWEFTSWVPLASRICPSDTYKVYKQGSNVRIDTTLLGFDHTKWQRGNRSYVFKGQTASHVPVAIRCERSYVFSMVGQESDDGATMMEVDHKTRKVYVEHIKLVDIDDMQLMEPSEEGVLARLTNPIVTTYIDTDKISFERNKAGLWGWRSDKSEVVNGHECKVFSACNVELITKTRLEHLSEPDKARARAPRTPLQSFLGMAEQQQENSNSATTSEEYNNIGNPSNITAEEYFDPDIDLNGRDIGRPKEVNTKIQKFKATLWLSEQYPLSLQEQIMPIVDLMAISSSHFAKLKDFIQMQLPAGFPVKIEIPLFHILNARITFGNIFGMDQEVPHVGHLQETNRMTCLVDDICFEAPMGYVKLAGAEVRTQFSMEEEDDLLQFAIQQSLLEVGSERDEVDIWEALRAQKPSRPTTPNMTTEEERQLQRKVGDRLL
;
A
#
# COMPACT_ATOMS: atom_id res chain seq x y z
N MET A 1 41.71 -6.92 -3.71
CA MET A 1 41.89 -5.48 -3.94
C MET A 1 41.79 -5.21 -5.42
N VAL A 2 40.59 -4.84 -5.84
CA VAL A 2 40.30 -4.44 -7.23
C VAL A 2 41.08 -3.15 -7.54
N ASN A 3 41.73 -3.07 -8.71
CA ASN A 3 42.41 -1.84 -9.14
C ASN A 3 41.45 -0.92 -9.92
N ILE A 4 41.78 0.38 -9.97
CA ILE A 4 40.97 1.41 -10.64
C ILE A 4 40.65 1.04 -12.10
N ASP A 5 41.63 0.52 -12.86
CA ASP A 5 41.41 0.12 -14.26
C ASP A 5 40.33 -0.96 -14.41
N THR A 6 40.27 -1.91 -13.46
CA THR A 6 39.23 -2.94 -13.45
C THR A 6 37.87 -2.35 -13.10
N ILE A 7 37.81 -1.37 -12.19
CA ILE A 7 36.58 -0.68 -11.84
C ILE A 7 36.05 0.10 -13.05
N GLN A 8 36.88 0.92 -13.69
CA GLN A 8 36.50 1.70 -14.88
C GLN A 8 36.02 0.80 -16.02
N LYS A 9 36.70 -0.33 -16.25
CA LYS A 9 36.32 -1.29 -17.29
C LYS A 9 35.00 -2.00 -17.00
N ASN A 10 34.78 -2.41 -15.75
CA ASN A 10 33.62 -3.21 -15.40
C ASN A 10 32.39 -2.36 -15.05
N TYR A 11 32.58 -1.18 -14.46
CA TYR A 11 31.54 -0.27 -13.98
C TYR A 11 31.81 1.17 -14.44
N PRO A 12 31.87 1.44 -15.75
CA PRO A 12 32.23 2.76 -16.28
C PRO A 12 31.27 3.85 -15.81
N LEU A 13 29.95 3.61 -15.88
CA LEU A 13 28.95 4.57 -15.42
C LEU A 13 29.04 4.83 -13.91
N HIS A 14 29.19 3.78 -13.09
CA HIS A 14 29.32 3.95 -11.63
C HIS A 14 30.61 4.67 -11.25
N TRP A 15 31.70 4.46 -11.99
CA TRP A 15 32.96 5.18 -11.78
C TRP A 15 32.82 6.67 -12.07
N LEU A 16 32.16 7.04 -13.16
CA LEU A 16 31.91 8.45 -13.50
C LEU A 16 31.01 9.11 -12.44
N VAL A 17 29.97 8.40 -12.00
CA VAL A 17 29.08 8.84 -10.91
C VAL A 17 29.85 9.01 -9.60
N TRP A 18 30.73 8.06 -9.25
CA TRP A 18 31.53 8.12 -8.02
C TRP A 18 32.38 9.39 -7.92
N ASN A 19 32.88 9.89 -9.05
CA ASN A 19 33.71 11.10 -9.13
C ASN A 19 32.90 12.38 -9.45
N ASN A 20 31.57 12.28 -9.58
CA ASN A 20 30.68 13.34 -10.09
C ASN A 20 31.10 13.91 -11.46
N ASN A 21 31.67 13.08 -12.35
CA ASN A 21 32.02 13.48 -13.72
C ASN A 21 30.79 13.44 -14.64
N TYR A 22 29.82 14.32 -14.40
CA TYR A 22 28.53 14.32 -15.11
C TYR A 22 28.64 14.62 -16.62
N VAL A 23 29.67 15.37 -17.05
CA VAL A 23 29.91 15.67 -18.47
C VAL A 23 30.34 14.43 -19.25
N GLU A 24 31.35 13.71 -18.75
CA GLU A 24 31.79 12.44 -19.36
C GLU A 24 30.68 11.37 -19.26
N LEU A 25 29.87 11.42 -18.19
CA LEU A 25 28.72 10.55 -18.03
C LEU A 25 27.66 10.79 -19.13
N GLU A 26 27.37 12.04 -19.47
CA GLU A 26 26.44 12.41 -20.55
C GLU A 26 26.95 11.92 -21.92
N GLU A 27 28.25 12.11 -22.20
CA GLU A 27 28.88 11.61 -23.42
C GLU A 27 28.78 10.08 -23.53
N GLU A 28 29.13 9.35 -22.47
CA GLU A 28 29.07 7.89 -22.42
C GLU A 28 27.64 7.35 -22.55
N LEU A 29 26.66 7.99 -21.90
CA LEU A 29 25.25 7.59 -22.02
C LEU A 29 24.69 7.86 -23.41
N SER A 30 25.15 8.92 -24.08
CA SER A 30 24.78 9.25 -25.46
C SER A 30 25.24 8.19 -26.46
N THR A 31 26.34 7.48 -26.18
CA THR A 31 26.78 6.35 -27.03
C THR A 31 25.88 5.13 -26.94
N LYS A 32 25.08 5.00 -25.86
CA LYS A 32 24.20 3.85 -25.54
C LYS A 32 24.92 2.50 -25.50
N LEU A 33 26.24 2.49 -25.34
CA LEU A 33 27.05 1.26 -25.26
C LEU A 33 26.90 0.55 -23.91
N HIS A 34 26.61 1.32 -22.86
CA HIS A 34 26.56 0.85 -21.48
C HIS A 34 25.11 0.72 -20.98
N ASN A 35 24.85 -0.34 -20.20
CA ASN A 35 23.55 -0.53 -19.56
C ASN A 35 23.42 0.42 -18.36
N ILE A 36 22.51 1.39 -18.45
CA ILE A 36 22.22 2.38 -17.40
C ILE A 36 21.66 1.73 -16.12
N GLU A 37 21.06 0.55 -16.21
CA GLU A 37 20.48 -0.18 -15.07
C GLU A 37 21.42 -1.26 -14.51
N LYS A 38 22.69 -1.26 -14.92
CA LYS A 38 23.65 -2.23 -14.41
C LYS A 38 23.81 -2.06 -12.90
N LEU A 39 23.76 -3.17 -12.16
CA LEU A 39 24.02 -3.17 -10.72
C LEU A 39 25.52 -3.23 -10.45
N ASP A 40 26.00 -2.46 -9.47
CA ASP A 40 27.33 -2.61 -8.90
C ASP A 40 27.41 -3.83 -7.95
N ASN A 41 28.59 -4.06 -7.36
CA ASN A 41 28.82 -5.15 -6.41
C ASN A 41 28.04 -5.01 -5.09
N ARG A 42 27.42 -3.85 -4.84
CA ARG A 42 26.57 -3.59 -3.68
C ARG A 42 25.07 -3.60 -4.06
N GLY A 43 24.76 -3.92 -5.31
CA GLY A 43 23.40 -4.01 -5.85
C GLY A 43 22.75 -2.66 -6.10
N ARG A 44 23.53 -1.60 -6.38
CA ARG A 44 23.03 -0.26 -6.75
C ARG A 44 23.14 -0.01 -8.24
N THR A 45 22.10 0.62 -8.82
CA THR A 45 22.18 1.24 -10.13
C THR A 45 23.08 2.50 -10.06
N PRO A 46 23.61 3.00 -11.20
CA PRO A 46 24.29 4.29 -11.26
C PRO A 46 23.44 5.43 -10.67
N LEU A 47 22.12 5.42 -10.90
CA LEU A 47 21.19 6.40 -10.33
C LEU A 47 21.13 6.29 -8.80
N MET A 48 20.96 5.09 -8.27
CA MET A 48 20.94 4.86 -6.82
C MET A 48 22.26 5.29 -6.16
N LEU A 49 23.39 5.04 -6.82
CA LEU A 49 24.71 5.49 -6.37
C LEU A 49 24.80 7.03 -6.34
N ALA A 50 24.40 7.69 -7.43
CA ALA A 50 24.43 9.15 -7.54
C ALA A 50 23.57 9.82 -6.45
N VAL A 51 22.36 9.29 -6.22
CA VAL A 51 21.46 9.76 -5.16
C VAL A 51 22.06 9.54 -3.77
N THR A 52 22.64 8.36 -3.50
CA THR A 52 23.25 8.06 -2.20
C THR A 52 24.44 8.97 -1.89
N LEU A 53 25.21 9.35 -2.91
CA LEU A 53 26.33 10.29 -2.81
C LEU A 53 25.89 11.77 -2.81
N GLY A 54 24.63 12.06 -3.13
CA GLY A 54 24.12 13.43 -3.24
C GLY A 54 24.63 14.20 -4.47
N HIS A 55 25.04 13.49 -5.52
CA HIS A 55 25.60 14.08 -6.75
C HIS A 55 24.47 14.52 -7.71
N ILE A 56 23.89 15.70 -7.47
CA ILE A 56 22.70 16.21 -8.16
C ILE A 56 22.89 16.26 -9.68
N GLU A 57 24.05 16.70 -10.16
CA GLU A 57 24.31 16.84 -11.60
C GLU A 57 24.34 15.47 -12.28
N SER A 58 25.00 14.49 -11.67
CA SER A 58 25.01 13.11 -12.16
C SER A 58 23.60 12.49 -12.14
N VAL A 59 22.79 12.82 -11.12
CA VAL A 59 21.39 12.40 -11.05
C VAL A 59 20.59 12.99 -12.20
N GLY A 60 20.71 14.29 -12.45
CA GLY A 60 20.02 14.97 -13.56
C GLY A 60 20.32 14.34 -14.92
N VAL A 61 21.59 14.08 -15.23
CA VAL A 61 22.01 13.42 -16.48
C VAL A 61 21.41 12.01 -16.59
N LEU A 62 21.47 11.21 -15.52
CA LEU A 62 20.91 9.85 -15.53
C LEU A 62 19.40 9.85 -15.74
N LEU A 63 18.67 10.77 -15.11
CA LEU A 63 17.23 10.92 -15.25
C LEU A 63 16.82 11.40 -16.64
N GLN A 64 17.58 12.30 -17.26
CA GLN A 64 17.38 12.72 -18.66
C GLN A 64 17.52 11.55 -19.64
N HIS A 65 18.38 10.59 -19.34
CA HIS A 65 18.54 9.35 -20.11
C HIS A 65 17.60 8.22 -19.66
N GLU A 66 16.49 8.55 -19.01
CA GLU A 66 15.43 7.62 -18.59
C GLU A 66 15.88 6.51 -17.61
N ALA A 67 16.85 6.79 -16.72
CA ALA A 67 17.19 5.86 -15.64
C ALA A 67 15.97 5.56 -14.75
N ASN A 68 15.78 4.30 -14.36
CA ASN A 68 14.59 3.88 -13.62
C ASN A 68 14.66 4.32 -12.14
N VAL A 69 13.75 5.22 -11.76
CA VAL A 69 13.65 5.80 -10.41
C VAL A 69 12.89 4.89 -9.45
N ASN A 70 12.14 3.92 -9.96
CA ASN A 70 11.37 2.98 -9.14
C ASN A 70 12.21 1.78 -8.67
N THR A 71 13.54 1.86 -8.79
CA THR A 71 14.46 0.80 -8.35
C THR A 71 14.63 0.79 -6.83
N GLU A 72 14.90 -0.40 -6.30
CA GLU A 72 15.20 -0.63 -4.88
C GLU A 72 16.61 -1.18 -4.73
N ASN A 73 17.28 -0.83 -3.63
CA ASN A 73 18.57 -1.41 -3.29
C ASN A 73 18.41 -2.77 -2.58
N THR A 74 19.53 -3.42 -2.28
CA THR A 74 19.58 -4.72 -1.58
C THR A 74 18.93 -4.71 -0.18
N GLN A 75 18.74 -3.54 0.40
CA GLN A 75 18.06 -3.36 1.70
C GLN A 75 16.54 -3.11 1.55
N GLY A 76 16.02 -3.01 0.32
CA GLY A 76 14.62 -2.72 0.00
C GLY A 76 14.25 -1.25 0.08
N TRP A 77 15.22 -0.33 -0.01
CA TRP A 77 14.95 1.11 -0.06
C TRP A 77 14.90 1.61 -1.51
N THR A 78 13.86 2.37 -1.82
CA THR A 78 13.67 3.00 -3.14
C THR A 78 14.60 4.20 -3.33
N VAL A 79 14.84 4.60 -4.59
CA VAL A 79 15.63 5.81 -4.91
C VAL A 79 15.05 7.05 -4.22
N VAL A 80 13.72 7.20 -4.20
CA VAL A 80 13.02 8.30 -3.50
C VAL A 80 13.36 8.32 -2.02
N GLN A 81 13.35 7.16 -1.35
CA GLN A 81 13.65 7.07 0.08
C GLN A 81 15.11 7.37 0.39
N GLU A 82 16.05 6.96 -0.47
CA GLU A 82 17.45 7.36 -0.33
C GLU A 82 17.64 8.86 -0.56
N ALA A 83 16.92 9.46 -1.52
CA ALA A 83 16.93 10.91 -1.74
C ALA A 83 16.43 11.66 -0.49
N VAL A 84 15.35 11.20 0.16
CA VAL A 84 14.89 11.78 1.44
C VAL A 84 15.95 11.65 2.53
N GLY A 85 16.67 10.52 2.58
CA GLY A 85 17.77 10.27 3.51
C GLY A 85 18.92 11.28 3.40
N THR A 86 19.14 11.87 2.22
CA THR A 86 20.18 12.90 2.00
C THR A 86 19.82 14.22 2.67
N GLY A 87 18.53 14.49 2.89
CA GLY A 87 18.03 15.77 3.40
C GLY A 87 18.06 16.93 2.39
N ASN A 88 18.35 16.67 1.11
CA ASN A 88 18.44 17.70 0.08
C ASN A 88 17.08 17.90 -0.65
N PRO A 89 16.42 19.06 -0.50
CA PRO A 89 15.11 19.32 -1.11
C PRO A 89 15.14 19.32 -2.64
N GLU A 90 16.19 19.85 -3.27
CA GLU A 90 16.33 19.92 -4.73
C GLU A 90 16.43 18.52 -5.34
N LEU A 91 17.24 17.65 -4.71
CA LEU A 91 17.36 16.26 -5.12
C LEU A 91 16.04 15.49 -4.98
N ILE A 92 15.31 15.70 -3.88
CA ILE A 92 14.01 15.07 -3.63
C ILE A 92 13.00 15.52 -4.68
N GLN A 93 12.91 16.82 -4.96
CA GLN A 93 11.99 17.37 -5.95
C GLN A 93 12.24 16.77 -7.35
N MET A 94 13.51 16.74 -7.78
CA MET A 94 13.91 16.17 -9.07
C MET A 94 13.56 14.67 -9.16
N VAL A 95 13.92 13.88 -8.14
CA VAL A 95 13.67 12.44 -8.12
C VAL A 95 12.17 12.12 -8.08
N LEU A 96 11.38 12.87 -7.30
CA LEU A 96 9.92 12.70 -7.24
C LEU A 96 9.25 13.00 -8.58
N ALA A 97 9.57 14.14 -9.20
CA ALA A 97 8.99 14.52 -10.49
C ALA A 97 9.23 13.45 -11.57
N HIS A 98 10.47 12.95 -11.69
CA HIS A 98 10.79 11.89 -12.65
C HIS A 98 10.14 10.54 -12.30
N ARG A 99 10.02 10.21 -11.01
CA ARG A 99 9.36 8.98 -10.54
C ARG A 99 7.86 9.00 -10.85
N ASP A 100 7.20 10.13 -10.62
CA ASP A 100 5.78 10.30 -10.91
C ASP A 100 5.52 10.31 -12.43
N TYR A 101 6.39 10.95 -13.21
CA TYR A 101 6.39 10.86 -14.67
C TYR A 101 6.52 9.42 -15.16
N GLN A 102 7.52 8.66 -14.69
CA GLN A 102 7.70 7.26 -15.09
C GLN A 102 6.51 6.39 -14.69
N ARG A 103 5.96 6.57 -13.48
CA ARG A 103 4.75 5.87 -13.04
C ARG A 103 3.56 6.20 -13.92
N TYR A 104 3.39 7.47 -14.28
CA TYR A 104 2.34 7.91 -15.20
C TYR A 104 2.48 7.24 -16.57
N CYS A 105 3.66 7.30 -17.18
CA CYS A 105 3.92 6.69 -18.49
C CYS A 105 3.69 5.17 -18.46
N ASN A 106 4.21 4.47 -17.44
CA ASN A 106 4.01 3.03 -17.27
C ASN A 106 2.52 2.69 -17.11
N ARG A 107 1.79 3.51 -16.36
CA ARG A 107 0.34 3.40 -16.21
C ARG A 107 -0.38 3.48 -17.55
N VAL A 108 -0.11 4.54 -18.34
CA VAL A 108 -0.79 4.75 -19.62
C VAL A 108 -0.41 3.67 -20.63
N ALA A 109 0.86 3.28 -20.69
CA ALA A 109 1.36 2.24 -21.60
C ALA A 109 0.72 0.87 -21.35
N GLY A 110 0.34 0.54 -20.10
CA GLY A 110 -0.30 -0.72 -19.74
C GLY A 110 -1.81 -0.79 -20.06
N ILE A 111 -2.47 0.34 -20.32
CA ILE A 111 -3.92 0.39 -20.53
C ILE A 111 -4.40 -0.48 -21.71
N PRO A 112 -3.76 -0.50 -22.90
CA PRO A 112 -4.24 -1.32 -24.02
C PRO A 112 -4.25 -2.82 -23.71
N GLU A 113 -3.17 -3.34 -23.10
CA GLU A 113 -3.09 -4.75 -22.69
C GLU A 113 -4.15 -5.09 -21.63
N LEU A 114 -4.34 -4.19 -20.68
CA LEU A 114 -5.34 -4.32 -19.64
C LEU A 114 -6.77 -4.35 -20.20
N LEU A 115 -7.10 -3.43 -21.09
CA LEU A 115 -8.40 -3.38 -21.77
C LEU A 115 -8.67 -4.68 -22.53
N HIS A 116 -7.63 -5.25 -23.15
CA HIS A 116 -7.70 -6.55 -23.82
C HIS A 116 -7.97 -7.68 -22.83
N LYS A 117 -7.24 -7.76 -21.71
CA LYS A 117 -7.45 -8.75 -20.63
C LYS A 117 -8.87 -8.64 -20.04
N LEU A 118 -9.33 -7.43 -19.73
CA LEU A 118 -10.68 -7.19 -19.23
C LEU A 118 -11.75 -7.66 -20.23
N LYS A 119 -11.57 -7.38 -21.52
CA LYS A 119 -12.49 -7.81 -22.58
C LYS A 119 -12.60 -9.32 -22.71
N GLN A 120 -11.50 -10.06 -22.48
CA GLN A 120 -11.49 -11.52 -22.52
C GLN A 120 -12.08 -12.16 -21.26
N ALA A 121 -11.94 -11.52 -20.10
CA ALA A 121 -12.50 -12.01 -18.86
C ALA A 121 -14.04 -12.13 -18.97
N PRO A 122 -14.68 -13.17 -18.44
CA PRO A 122 -16.14 -13.22 -18.38
C PRO A 122 -16.74 -12.12 -17.49
N ASP A 123 -17.90 -11.60 -17.89
CA ASP A 123 -18.62 -10.58 -17.14
C ASP A 123 -19.12 -11.11 -15.80
N PHE A 124 -19.14 -10.25 -14.79
CA PHE A 124 -19.58 -10.64 -13.46
C PHE A 124 -20.02 -9.46 -12.60
N TYR A 125 -20.77 -9.82 -11.57
CA TYR A 125 -21.06 -9.00 -10.42
C TYR A 125 -20.66 -9.76 -9.15
N VAL A 126 -20.06 -9.09 -8.18
CA VAL A 126 -19.75 -9.68 -6.87
C VAL A 126 -19.75 -8.63 -5.78
N GLU A 127 -20.16 -9.03 -4.58
CA GLU A 127 -20.01 -8.25 -3.36
C GLU A 127 -18.83 -8.77 -2.54
N MET A 128 -17.90 -7.88 -2.20
CA MET A 128 -16.79 -8.15 -1.29
C MET A 128 -17.03 -7.39 0.01
N LYS A 129 -17.42 -8.12 1.05
CA LYS A 129 -17.71 -7.57 2.37
C LYS A 129 -16.45 -7.53 3.22
N TRP A 130 -16.12 -6.34 3.71
CA TRP A 130 -15.09 -6.07 4.69
C TRP A 130 -15.72 -5.88 6.07
N GLU A 131 -15.31 -6.70 7.03
CA GLU A 131 -15.76 -6.62 8.41
C GLU A 131 -14.56 -6.63 9.34
N PHE A 132 -14.50 -5.65 10.23
CA PHE A 132 -13.56 -5.69 11.33
C PHE A 132 -14.32 -6.20 12.55
N THR A 133 -13.78 -7.21 13.23
CA THR A 133 -14.45 -7.86 14.35
C THR A 133 -13.53 -7.89 15.55
N SER A 134 -14.10 -7.74 16.75
CA SER A 134 -13.35 -7.78 17.99
C SER A 134 -13.91 -8.80 18.96
N TRP A 135 -13.04 -9.50 19.70
CA TRP A 135 -13.47 -10.39 20.79
C TRP A 135 -13.92 -9.61 22.03
N VAL A 136 -13.57 -8.33 22.15
CA VAL A 136 -13.99 -7.49 23.27
C VAL A 136 -15.49 -7.18 23.11
N PRO A 137 -16.31 -7.51 24.12
CA PRO A 137 -17.74 -7.20 24.10
C PRO A 137 -17.98 -5.70 23.84
N LEU A 138 -18.94 -5.39 22.97
CA LEU A 138 -19.32 -4.02 22.52
C LEU A 138 -18.32 -3.30 21.60
N ALA A 139 -17.04 -3.68 21.57
CA ALA A 139 -16.06 -3.07 20.64
C ALA A 139 -16.37 -3.39 19.17
N SER A 140 -16.96 -4.56 18.90
CA SER A 140 -17.42 -4.96 17.57
C SER A 140 -18.49 -4.03 16.96
N ARG A 141 -19.24 -3.27 17.79
CA ARG A 141 -20.25 -2.31 17.30
C ARG A 141 -19.64 -1.03 16.74
N ILE A 142 -18.37 -0.75 17.05
CA ILE A 142 -17.64 0.45 16.63
C ILE A 142 -16.69 0.13 15.47
N CYS A 143 -16.48 -1.16 15.20
CA CYS A 143 -15.66 -1.61 14.09
C CYS A 143 -16.29 -1.22 12.75
N PRO A 144 -15.50 -0.70 11.81
CA PRO A 144 -16.03 -0.37 10.49
C PRO A 144 -16.41 -1.65 9.75
N SER A 145 -17.31 -1.47 8.81
CA SER A 145 -17.61 -2.48 7.81
C SER A 145 -17.98 -1.77 6.53
N ASP A 146 -17.64 -2.40 5.41
CA ASP A 146 -18.02 -1.94 4.09
C ASP A 146 -18.31 -3.12 3.17
N THR A 147 -19.03 -2.87 2.09
CA THR A 147 -19.28 -3.85 1.04
C THR A 147 -18.92 -3.22 -0.29
N TYR A 148 -17.83 -3.69 -0.89
CA TYR A 148 -17.47 -3.30 -2.24
C TYR A 148 -18.32 -4.06 -3.22
N LYS A 149 -19.04 -3.33 -4.07
CA LYS A 149 -19.85 -3.93 -5.15
C LYS A 149 -19.09 -3.75 -6.44
N VAL A 150 -18.66 -4.87 -7.03
CA VAL A 150 -17.84 -4.87 -8.24
C VAL A 150 -18.70 -5.32 -9.41
N TYR A 151 -18.80 -4.45 -10.41
CA TYR A 151 -19.50 -4.69 -11.67
C TYR A 151 -18.44 -4.74 -12.77
N LYS A 152 -18.49 -5.78 -13.59
CA LYS A 152 -17.57 -5.95 -14.72
C LYS A 152 -18.36 -6.32 -15.97
N GLN A 153 -18.16 -5.57 -17.05
CA GLN A 153 -18.76 -5.81 -18.36
C GLN A 153 -17.80 -5.43 -19.49
N GLY A 154 -17.42 -6.38 -20.35
CA GLY A 154 -16.44 -6.13 -21.41
C GLY A 154 -15.16 -5.54 -20.84
N SER A 155 -14.77 -4.35 -21.30
CA SER A 155 -13.61 -3.60 -20.79
C SER A 155 -13.96 -2.57 -19.69
N ASN A 156 -15.19 -2.60 -19.16
CA ASN A 156 -15.68 -1.66 -18.17
C ASN A 156 -15.70 -2.31 -16.78
N VAL A 157 -15.31 -1.53 -15.78
CA VAL A 157 -15.30 -1.93 -14.38
C VAL A 157 -15.91 -0.80 -13.55
N ARG A 158 -16.77 -1.15 -12.59
CA ARG A 158 -17.29 -0.20 -11.60
C ARG A 158 -17.18 -0.80 -10.21
N ILE A 159 -16.75 0.02 -9.27
CA ILE A 159 -16.62 -0.34 -7.85
C ILE A 159 -17.38 0.68 -7.01
N ASP A 160 -18.38 0.22 -6.27
CA ASP A 160 -19.12 1.05 -5.32
C ASP A 160 -18.61 0.79 -3.90
N THR A 161 -18.39 1.85 -3.14
CA THR A 161 -17.88 1.82 -1.76
C THR A 161 -18.63 2.82 -0.87
N THR A 162 -18.74 2.49 0.42
CA THR A 162 -19.31 3.42 1.43
C THR A 162 -18.29 3.93 2.44
N LEU A 163 -17.12 3.32 2.52
CA LEU A 163 -16.04 3.72 3.41
C LEU A 163 -15.03 4.51 2.60
N LEU A 164 -14.96 5.82 2.87
CA LEU A 164 -14.08 6.73 2.14
C LEU A 164 -12.69 6.86 2.78
N GLY A 165 -12.60 6.63 4.08
CA GLY A 165 -11.34 6.74 4.81
C GLY A 165 -11.51 6.76 6.32
N PHE A 166 -10.42 7.08 7.01
CA PHE A 166 -10.37 7.21 8.46
C PHE A 166 -9.64 8.50 8.83
N ASP A 167 -10.33 9.41 9.52
CA ASP A 167 -9.73 10.63 10.05
C ASP A 167 -9.50 10.45 11.55
N HIS A 168 -8.26 10.12 11.92
CA HIS A 168 -7.66 9.92 13.26
C HIS A 168 -8.47 9.14 14.32
N THR A 169 -9.74 9.47 14.53
CA THR A 169 -10.68 8.86 15.47
C THR A 169 -12.03 8.47 14.86
N LYS A 170 -12.32 8.81 13.60
CA LYS A 170 -13.63 8.58 12.96
C LYS A 170 -13.54 8.05 11.54
N TRP A 171 -14.36 7.04 11.25
CA TRP A 171 -14.58 6.54 9.90
C TRP A 171 -15.35 7.56 9.06
N GLN A 172 -14.79 7.93 7.92
CA GLN A 172 -15.47 8.73 6.93
C GLN A 172 -16.31 7.82 6.05
N ARG A 173 -17.63 8.00 6.12
CA ARG A 173 -18.59 7.28 5.28
C ARG A 173 -19.15 8.19 4.20
N GLY A 174 -19.36 7.61 3.02
CA GLY A 174 -19.96 8.26 1.87
C GLY A 174 -20.62 7.23 0.97
N ASN A 175 -20.95 7.65 -0.25
CA ASN A 175 -21.40 6.76 -1.30
C ASN A 175 -20.69 7.19 -2.57
N ARG A 176 -19.64 6.46 -2.93
CA ARG A 176 -18.78 6.73 -4.08
C ARG A 176 -18.81 5.54 -5.03
N SER A 177 -18.87 5.84 -6.31
CA SER A 177 -18.64 4.85 -7.36
C SER A 177 -17.42 5.25 -8.17
N TYR A 178 -16.46 4.34 -8.28
CA TYR A 178 -15.32 4.46 -9.18
C TYR A 178 -15.63 3.67 -10.44
N VAL A 179 -15.66 4.35 -11.59
CA VAL A 179 -16.04 3.74 -12.87
C VAL A 179 -14.87 3.89 -13.83
N PHE A 180 -14.32 2.76 -14.23
CA PHE A 180 -13.37 2.66 -15.31
C PHE A 180 -14.09 2.20 -16.57
N LYS A 181 -14.03 3.02 -17.62
CA LYS A 181 -14.69 2.75 -18.90
C LYS A 181 -13.64 2.67 -20.00
N GLY A 182 -13.52 1.50 -20.62
CA GLY A 182 -12.70 1.31 -21.81
C GLY A 182 -13.41 1.87 -23.04
N GLN A 183 -12.74 2.69 -23.83
CA GLN A 183 -13.27 3.08 -25.14
C GLN A 183 -12.97 1.96 -26.14
N THR A 184 -13.97 1.57 -26.93
CA THR A 184 -13.82 0.49 -27.91
C THR A 184 -13.32 1.03 -29.23
N ALA A 185 -12.05 0.79 -29.53
CA ALA A 185 -11.46 0.97 -30.84
C ALA A 185 -11.73 -0.20 -31.79
N SER A 186 -11.89 0.10 -33.08
CA SER A 186 -11.96 -0.87 -34.17
C SER A 186 -10.60 -1.38 -34.68
N HIS A 187 -9.47 -0.89 -34.14
CA HIS A 187 -8.12 -1.17 -34.66
C HIS A 187 -7.15 -1.75 -33.62
N VAL A 188 -6.14 -2.50 -34.10
CA VAL A 188 -5.13 -3.21 -33.29
C VAL A 188 -4.01 -2.23 -32.90
N PRO A 189 -3.59 -2.16 -31.61
CA PRO A 189 -2.53 -1.26 -31.18
C PRO A 189 -1.19 -1.59 -31.84
N VAL A 190 -0.44 -0.56 -32.23
CA VAL A 190 0.94 -0.70 -32.75
C VAL A 190 1.91 -0.41 -31.61
N ALA A 191 2.74 -1.38 -31.27
CA ALA A 191 3.84 -1.15 -30.34
C ALA A 191 4.89 -0.26 -31.02
N ILE A 192 5.01 0.99 -30.57
CA ILE A 192 6.18 1.83 -30.82
C ILE A 192 7.23 1.46 -29.80
N ARG A 193 8.38 1.05 -30.30
CA ARG A 193 9.56 0.85 -29.48
C ARG A 193 10.17 2.23 -29.20
N CYS A 194 10.00 2.74 -27.98
CA CYS A 194 10.96 3.69 -27.44
C CYS A 194 12.20 2.88 -27.01
N GLU A 195 13.37 3.51 -27.00
CA GLU A 195 14.64 2.78 -26.98
C GLU A 195 14.82 1.90 -25.72
N ARG A 196 14.09 2.19 -24.63
CA ARG A 196 14.09 1.42 -23.37
C ARG A 196 12.69 1.07 -22.84
N SER A 197 11.61 1.44 -23.54
CA SER A 197 10.22 1.14 -23.16
C SER A 197 9.35 0.86 -24.38
N TYR A 198 8.31 0.05 -24.21
CA TYR A 198 7.30 -0.14 -25.25
C TYR A 198 6.20 0.89 -25.03
N VAL A 199 6.05 1.82 -25.97
CA VAL A 199 4.92 2.75 -26.01
C VAL A 199 3.98 2.27 -27.10
N PHE A 200 2.76 1.89 -26.76
CA PHE A 200 1.77 1.60 -27.79
C PHE A 200 1.29 2.93 -28.38
N SER A 201 1.49 3.13 -29.69
CA SER A 201 0.93 4.27 -30.40
C SER A 201 -0.17 3.81 -31.32
N MET A 202 -1.26 4.56 -31.28
CA MET A 202 -2.41 4.35 -32.15
C MET A 202 -2.16 5.15 -33.43
N VAL A 203 -1.71 4.50 -34.50
CA VAL A 203 -1.61 5.15 -35.81
C VAL A 203 -3.00 5.19 -36.44
N GLY A 204 -3.74 6.27 -36.15
CA GLY A 204 -5.05 6.56 -36.74
C GLY A 204 -5.41 8.01 -36.45
N GLN A 205 -5.73 8.78 -37.49
CA GLN A 205 -6.35 10.09 -37.30
C GLN A 205 -7.77 9.89 -36.78
N GLU A 206 -8.14 10.67 -35.77
CA GLU A 206 -9.38 10.67 -34.99
C GLU A 206 -9.43 9.70 -33.80
N SER A 207 -9.58 10.33 -32.64
CA SER A 207 -9.36 9.88 -31.28
C SER A 207 -10.57 9.18 -30.66
N ASP A 208 -10.48 7.89 -30.33
CA ASP A 208 -11.37 7.30 -29.32
C ASP A 208 -10.83 6.00 -28.67
N ASP A 209 -9.50 5.91 -28.52
CA ASP A 209 -8.82 4.68 -28.07
C ASP A 209 -8.16 4.85 -26.69
N GLY A 210 -8.85 5.55 -25.78
CA GLY A 210 -8.41 5.79 -24.41
C GLY A 210 -9.24 5.02 -23.38
N ALA A 211 -8.91 5.22 -22.10
CA ALA A 211 -9.78 4.83 -21.00
C ALA A 211 -10.23 6.07 -20.25
N THR A 212 -11.46 6.03 -19.74
CA THR A 212 -12.01 7.11 -18.91
C THR A 212 -12.19 6.58 -17.49
N MET A 213 -11.62 7.27 -16.52
CA MET A 213 -11.89 7.04 -15.10
C MET A 213 -12.89 8.09 -14.63
N MET A 214 -13.90 7.65 -13.89
CA MET A 214 -14.90 8.53 -13.29
C MET A 214 -15.02 8.25 -11.81
N GLU A 215 -14.91 9.30 -11.01
CA GLU A 215 -15.28 9.27 -9.60
C GLU A 215 -16.65 9.94 -9.43
N VAL A 216 -17.64 9.15 -9.03
CA VAL A 216 -19.02 9.59 -8.85
C VAL A 216 -19.31 9.80 -7.36
N ASP A 217 -19.54 11.05 -6.97
CA ASP A 217 -20.06 11.40 -5.64
C ASP A 217 -21.58 11.47 -5.67
N HIS A 218 -22.24 10.45 -5.13
CA HIS A 218 -23.69 10.38 -5.06
C HIS A 218 -24.31 11.35 -4.06
N LYS A 219 -23.56 11.81 -3.05
CA LYS A 219 -24.05 12.75 -2.04
C LYS A 219 -24.10 14.17 -2.61
N THR A 220 -23.04 14.57 -3.32
CA THR A 220 -22.96 15.91 -3.94
C THR A 220 -23.46 15.95 -5.38
N ARG A 221 -23.75 14.77 -5.98
CA ARG A 221 -24.16 14.60 -7.38
C ARG A 221 -23.13 15.17 -8.36
N LYS A 222 -21.85 14.98 -8.05
CA LYS A 222 -20.73 15.41 -8.89
C LYS A 222 -20.04 14.18 -9.48
N VAL A 223 -19.60 14.31 -10.73
CA VAL A 223 -18.79 13.29 -11.41
C VAL A 223 -17.50 13.94 -11.84
N TYR A 224 -16.39 13.48 -11.28
CA TYR A 224 -15.06 13.86 -11.72
C TYR A 224 -14.64 12.91 -12.83
N VAL A 225 -14.27 13.45 -13.98
CA VAL A 225 -13.91 12.65 -15.16
C VAL A 225 -12.44 12.90 -15.49
N GLU A 226 -11.67 11.82 -15.56
CA GLU A 226 -10.27 11.79 -15.98
C GLU A 226 -10.16 10.94 -17.25
N HIS A 227 -9.55 11.51 -18.30
CA HIS A 227 -9.25 10.77 -19.52
C HIS A 227 -7.78 10.34 -19.48
N ILE A 228 -7.54 9.03 -19.53
CA ILE A 228 -6.19 8.48 -19.53
C ILE A 228 -5.64 8.61 -20.95
N LYS A 229 -4.72 9.57 -21.15
CA LYS A 229 -4.05 9.87 -22.42
C LYS A 229 -2.53 9.91 -22.18
N LEU A 230 -1.73 9.80 -23.23
CA LEU A 230 -0.28 10.02 -23.13
C LEU A 230 -0.02 11.53 -22.94
N VAL A 231 0.85 11.86 -21.99
CA VAL A 231 1.34 13.22 -21.72
C VAL A 231 2.77 13.30 -22.26
N ASP A 232 3.11 14.41 -22.91
CA ASP A 232 4.45 14.61 -23.48
C ASP A 232 5.46 14.95 -22.37
N ILE A 233 6.76 14.77 -22.62
CA ILE A 233 7.84 15.06 -21.65
C ILE A 233 7.82 16.55 -21.27
N ASP A 234 7.45 17.44 -22.19
CA ASP A 234 7.38 18.89 -21.97
C ASP A 234 6.32 19.29 -20.92
N ASP A 235 5.36 18.41 -20.63
CA ASP A 235 4.31 18.61 -19.63
C ASP A 235 4.70 18.07 -18.24
N MET A 236 5.96 17.64 -18.04
CA MET A 236 6.46 17.16 -16.74
C MET A 236 6.36 18.22 -15.62
N GLN A 237 6.28 19.52 -15.97
CA GLN A 237 5.97 20.61 -15.04
C GLN A 237 4.61 20.44 -14.33
N LEU A 238 3.68 19.68 -14.92
CA LEU A 238 2.40 19.35 -14.28
C LEU A 238 2.54 18.31 -13.16
N MET A 239 3.68 17.61 -13.09
CA MET A 239 3.98 16.54 -12.12
C MET A 239 5.04 16.95 -11.10
N GLU A 240 5.39 18.23 -11.01
CA GLU A 240 6.29 18.70 -9.95
C GLU A 240 5.63 18.56 -8.57
N PRO A 241 6.32 17.97 -7.58
CA PRO A 241 5.80 17.86 -6.24
C PRO A 241 5.69 19.25 -5.59
N SER A 242 4.68 19.45 -4.75
CA SER A 242 4.53 20.70 -4.01
C SER A 242 5.66 20.89 -3.00
N GLU A 243 6.04 22.15 -2.73
CA GLU A 243 7.03 22.47 -1.69
C GLU A 243 6.63 21.91 -0.32
N GLU A 244 5.33 21.95 0.00
CA GLU A 244 4.77 21.36 1.22
C GLU A 244 4.96 19.83 1.26
N GLY A 245 4.76 19.13 0.13
CA GLY A 245 4.96 17.68 0.03
C GLY A 245 6.43 17.27 0.18
N VAL A 246 7.37 18.07 -0.35
CA VAL A 246 8.81 17.87 -0.15
C VAL A 246 9.19 18.13 1.31
N LEU A 247 8.71 19.22 1.90
CA LEU A 247 8.98 19.57 3.29
C LEU A 247 8.41 18.53 4.26
N ALA A 248 7.22 18.00 3.99
CA ALA A 248 6.61 16.94 4.79
C ALA A 248 7.52 15.70 4.84
N ARG A 249 8.14 15.30 3.73
CA ARG A 249 9.08 14.16 3.69
C ARG A 249 10.38 14.43 4.43
N LEU A 250 10.86 15.67 4.38
CA LEU A 250 12.06 16.09 5.13
C LEU A 250 11.85 16.14 6.64
N THR A 251 10.61 16.32 7.10
CA THR A 251 10.27 16.51 8.52
C THR A 251 9.55 15.32 9.16
N ASN A 252 9.23 14.29 8.36
CA ASN A 252 8.62 13.05 8.82
C ASN A 252 9.58 11.85 8.65
N PRO A 253 9.46 10.83 9.52
CA PRO A 253 10.26 9.62 9.40
C PRO A 253 10.00 8.91 8.06
N ILE A 254 11.05 8.35 7.45
CA ILE A 254 10.85 7.45 6.31
C ILE A 254 10.38 6.12 6.88
N VAL A 255 9.20 5.65 6.48
CA VAL A 255 8.63 4.38 6.95
C VAL A 255 8.31 3.49 5.76
N THR A 256 8.63 2.21 5.87
CA THR A 256 8.25 1.20 4.89
C THR A 256 7.68 0.00 5.60
N THR A 257 6.44 -0.36 5.26
CA THR A 257 5.81 -1.59 5.73
C THR A 257 5.52 -2.52 4.57
N TYR A 258 5.99 -3.76 4.68
CA TYR A 258 5.75 -4.82 3.69
C TYR A 258 5.54 -6.17 4.38
N ILE A 259 4.92 -7.10 3.67
CA ILE A 259 4.74 -8.48 4.11
C ILE A 259 5.90 -9.30 3.54
N ASP A 260 6.62 -10.02 4.40
CA ASP A 260 7.61 -11.00 3.98
C ASP A 260 6.89 -12.25 3.48
N THR A 261 6.97 -12.47 2.18
CA THR A 261 6.28 -13.54 1.46
C THR A 261 7.06 -14.84 1.41
N ASP A 262 8.38 -14.79 1.58
CA ASP A 262 9.29 -15.92 1.35
C ASP A 262 9.10 -17.04 2.37
N LYS A 263 8.59 -16.70 3.56
CA LYS A 263 8.42 -17.64 4.68
C LYS A 263 7.00 -18.17 4.83
N ILE A 264 6.05 -17.71 4.01
CA ILE A 264 4.63 -18.06 4.16
C ILE A 264 4.43 -19.53 3.79
N SER A 265 3.76 -20.28 4.68
CA SER A 265 3.42 -21.68 4.46
C SER A 265 1.94 -21.94 4.71
N PHE A 266 1.30 -22.77 3.87
CA PHE A 266 -0.11 -23.11 4.00
C PHE A 266 -0.31 -24.50 4.62
N GLU A 267 -1.15 -24.58 5.65
CA GLU A 267 -1.50 -25.83 6.33
C GLU A 267 -3.01 -26.05 6.35
N ARG A 268 -3.46 -27.31 6.15
CA ARG A 268 -4.89 -27.66 6.32
C ARG A 268 -5.26 -27.60 7.79
N ASN A 269 -6.30 -26.84 8.11
CA ASN A 269 -6.87 -26.87 9.45
C ASN A 269 -7.51 -28.24 9.70
N LYS A 270 -7.34 -28.79 10.90
CA LYS A 270 -7.92 -30.07 11.30
C LYS A 270 -9.01 -29.86 12.35
N ALA A 271 -10.09 -30.63 12.26
CA ALA A 271 -11.19 -30.63 13.22
C ALA A 271 -11.42 -32.05 13.78
N GLY A 272 -11.97 -32.14 14.99
CA GLY A 272 -12.30 -33.40 15.67
C GLY A 272 -11.89 -33.45 17.15
N LEU A 273 -12.58 -34.26 17.95
CA LEU A 273 -12.26 -34.52 19.36
C LEU A 273 -11.59 -35.90 19.52
N TRP A 274 -10.71 -36.03 20.52
CA TRP A 274 -10.11 -37.31 20.94
C TRP A 274 -9.33 -38.06 19.86
N GLY A 275 -8.32 -37.43 19.26
CA GLY A 275 -7.34 -38.11 18.38
C GLY A 275 -7.81 -38.39 16.94
N TRP A 276 -9.11 -38.36 16.67
CA TRP A 276 -9.69 -38.42 15.33
C TRP A 276 -9.67 -37.03 14.70
N ARG A 277 -8.55 -36.64 14.10
CA ARG A 277 -8.41 -35.36 13.40
C ARG A 277 -8.67 -35.57 11.90
N SER A 278 -9.76 -35.01 11.38
CA SER A 278 -10.01 -34.90 9.93
C SER A 278 -9.68 -33.50 9.44
N ASP A 279 -9.48 -33.35 8.13
CA ASP A 279 -9.37 -32.02 7.55
C ASP A 279 -10.68 -31.23 7.78
N LYS A 280 -10.53 -29.93 8.06
CA LYS A 280 -11.62 -29.00 8.32
C LYS A 280 -12.15 -28.44 7.00
N SER A 281 -13.46 -28.59 6.81
CA SER A 281 -14.23 -27.92 5.77
C SER A 281 -15.37 -27.14 6.42
N GLU A 282 -15.68 -25.96 5.88
CA GLU A 282 -16.80 -25.12 6.33
C GLU A 282 -17.57 -24.60 5.12
N VAL A 283 -18.88 -24.44 5.26
CA VAL A 283 -19.72 -23.82 4.23
C VAL A 283 -19.76 -22.31 4.47
N VAL A 284 -19.37 -21.53 3.47
CA VAL A 284 -19.41 -20.06 3.50
C VAL A 284 -20.25 -19.59 2.31
N ASN A 285 -21.32 -18.83 2.58
CA ASN A 285 -22.26 -18.34 1.55
C ASN A 285 -22.72 -19.44 0.58
N GLY A 286 -23.03 -20.63 1.11
CA GLY A 286 -23.50 -21.78 0.30
C GLY A 286 -22.39 -22.55 -0.42
N HIS A 287 -21.12 -22.13 -0.36
CA HIS A 287 -20.00 -22.81 -0.98
C HIS A 287 -19.20 -23.63 0.02
N GLU A 288 -18.95 -24.91 -0.30
CA GLU A 288 -18.07 -25.76 0.49
C GLU A 288 -16.61 -25.29 0.35
N CYS A 289 -15.99 -24.95 1.47
CA CYS A 289 -14.64 -24.41 1.51
C CYS A 289 -13.71 -25.31 2.32
N LYS A 290 -12.52 -25.58 1.78
CA LYS A 290 -11.40 -26.15 2.52
C LYS A 290 -10.77 -25.03 3.36
N VAL A 291 -10.56 -25.30 4.65
CA VAL A 291 -10.01 -24.29 5.57
C VAL A 291 -8.49 -24.47 5.69
N PHE A 292 -7.76 -23.41 5.36
CA PHE A 292 -6.31 -23.34 5.44
C PHE A 292 -5.86 -22.29 6.45
N SER A 293 -4.70 -22.52 7.03
CA SER A 293 -3.93 -21.55 7.79
C SER A 293 -2.74 -21.08 6.96
N ALA A 294 -2.58 -19.76 6.79
CA ALA A 294 -1.34 -19.17 6.32
C ALA A 294 -0.47 -18.86 7.55
N CYS A 295 0.57 -19.68 7.76
CA CYS A 295 1.52 -19.54 8.85
C CYS A 295 2.72 -18.69 8.41
N ASN A 296 3.44 -18.13 9.39
CA ASN A 296 4.66 -17.34 9.19
C ASN A 296 4.50 -16.10 8.31
N VAL A 297 3.33 -15.46 8.35
CA VAL A 297 3.17 -14.15 7.71
C VAL A 297 3.86 -13.12 8.61
N GLU A 298 4.98 -12.57 8.13
CA GLU A 298 5.74 -11.55 8.87
C GLU A 298 5.47 -10.17 8.23
N LEU A 299 4.87 -9.26 8.99
CA LEU A 299 4.77 -7.85 8.64
C LEU A 299 6.04 -7.14 9.14
N ILE A 300 6.85 -6.65 8.22
CA ILE A 300 8.08 -5.94 8.52
C ILE A 300 7.84 -4.45 8.33
N THR A 301 8.04 -3.67 9.39
CA THR A 301 8.04 -2.21 9.35
C THR A 301 9.45 -1.72 9.63
N LYS A 302 10.05 -1.03 8.66
CA LYS A 302 11.33 -0.34 8.81
C LYS A 302 11.06 1.16 8.95
N THR A 303 11.75 1.81 9.88
CA THR A 303 11.67 3.25 10.12
C THR A 303 13.08 3.85 10.14
N ARG A 304 13.30 4.88 9.32
CA ARG A 304 14.54 5.64 9.22
C ARG A 304 14.32 7.05 9.74
N LEU A 305 15.28 7.53 10.54
CA LEU A 305 15.21 8.82 11.23
C LEU A 305 16.43 9.71 10.98
N GLU A 306 17.46 9.21 10.28
CA GLU A 306 18.74 9.89 10.20
C GLU A 306 18.64 11.29 9.58
N HIS A 307 17.76 11.52 8.61
CA HIS A 307 17.60 12.81 7.95
C HIS A 307 16.94 13.88 8.83
N LEU A 308 16.23 13.46 9.87
CA LEU A 308 15.44 14.34 10.73
C LEU A 308 16.32 15.17 11.67
N SER A 309 15.83 16.37 11.97
CA SER A 309 16.37 17.19 13.06
C SER A 309 16.05 16.55 14.43
N GLU A 310 16.86 16.82 15.46
CA GLU A 310 16.58 16.33 16.83
C GLU A 310 15.16 16.65 17.35
N PRO A 311 14.56 17.84 17.15
CA PRO A 311 13.17 18.07 17.54
C PRO A 311 12.18 17.23 16.73
N ASP A 312 12.44 16.97 15.45
CA ASP A 312 11.58 16.11 14.63
C ASP A 312 11.71 14.63 15.03
N LYS A 313 12.93 14.17 15.37
CA LYS A 313 13.16 12.84 15.95
C LYS A 313 12.41 12.68 17.27
N ALA A 314 12.48 13.69 18.14
CA ALA A 314 11.73 13.69 19.40
C ALA A 314 10.21 13.65 19.16
N ARG A 315 9.70 14.42 18.19
CA ARG A 315 8.28 14.37 17.78
C ARG A 315 7.89 13.00 17.21
N ALA A 316 8.77 12.38 16.42
CA ALA A 316 8.51 11.08 15.81
C ALA A 316 8.52 9.93 16.84
N ARG A 317 9.35 10.04 17.88
CA ARG A 317 9.45 9.09 19.00
C ARG A 317 8.39 9.35 20.09
N ALA A 318 7.82 10.55 20.17
CA ALA A 318 6.85 10.90 21.19
C ALA A 318 5.59 10.00 21.13
N PRO A 319 5.10 9.52 22.29
CA PRO A 319 3.87 8.73 22.36
C PRO A 319 2.67 9.58 21.91
N ARG A 320 1.92 9.09 20.92
CA ARG A 320 0.87 9.86 20.22
C ARG A 320 -0.53 9.73 20.83
N THR A 321 -0.76 8.89 21.86
CA THR A 321 -2.11 8.75 22.46
C THR A 321 -2.14 8.84 23.99
N PRO A 322 -3.19 9.43 24.60
CA PRO A 322 -3.36 9.51 26.07
C PRO A 322 -3.40 8.15 26.79
N LEU A 323 -3.81 7.09 26.07
CA LEU A 323 -3.77 5.71 26.56
C LEU A 323 -2.33 5.21 26.80
N GLN A 324 -1.33 5.71 26.05
CA GLN A 324 0.08 5.39 26.31
C GLN A 324 0.61 5.98 27.62
N SER A 325 0.14 7.16 28.02
CA SER A 325 0.51 7.79 29.31
C SER A 325 -0.11 7.05 30.51
N PHE A 326 -1.31 6.48 30.33
CA PHE A 326 -2.04 5.76 31.37
C PHE A 326 -1.56 4.31 31.59
N LEU A 327 -0.80 3.74 30.64
CA LEU A 327 -0.31 2.36 30.67
C LEU A 327 1.18 2.21 31.01
N GLY A 328 1.89 3.30 31.30
CA GLY A 328 3.19 3.26 31.98
C GLY A 328 4.28 2.44 31.28
N MET A 329 4.57 2.71 30.00
CA MET A 329 5.57 1.97 29.24
C MET A 329 6.82 2.81 28.98
N ALA A 330 7.96 2.35 29.52
CA ALA A 330 9.30 2.78 29.14
C ALA A 330 9.75 1.98 27.91
N GLU A 331 10.33 2.66 26.93
CA GLU A 331 10.86 2.06 25.69
C GLU A 331 11.95 1.01 26.01
N GLN A 332 11.75 -0.24 25.60
CA GLN A 332 12.86 -1.19 25.48
C GLN A 332 13.53 -0.98 24.12
N GLN A 333 14.60 -0.20 24.16
CA GLN A 333 15.55 -0.02 23.06
C GLN A 333 16.27 -1.35 22.77
N GLN A 334 16.20 -1.80 21.52
CA GLN A 334 17.23 -2.68 20.98
C GLN A 334 18.10 -1.81 20.06
N GLU A 335 19.05 -1.12 20.68
CA GLU A 335 20.10 -0.40 19.98
C GLU A 335 21.00 -1.42 19.28
N ASN A 336 20.96 -1.48 17.95
CA ASN A 336 22.18 -1.81 17.21
C ASN A 336 23.03 -0.54 17.17
N SER A 337 23.66 -0.23 18.31
CA SER A 337 24.63 0.85 18.42
C SER A 337 25.91 0.45 17.70
N ASN A 338 26.00 0.73 16.41
CA ASN A 338 27.32 0.93 15.80
C ASN A 338 27.79 2.32 16.23
N SER A 339 28.54 2.31 17.34
CA SER A 339 29.38 3.37 17.92
C SER A 339 29.22 4.78 17.34
N ALA A 340 28.68 5.66 18.18
CA ALA A 340 28.79 7.11 18.02
C ALA A 340 30.25 7.55 17.82
N THR A 341 30.49 8.29 16.74
CA THR A 341 31.56 9.28 16.69
C THR A 341 30.93 10.66 16.64
N THR A 342 31.40 11.47 17.57
CA THR A 342 31.09 12.87 17.82
C THR A 342 31.04 13.72 16.56
N SER A 343 30.09 14.65 16.58
CA SER A 343 30.00 15.85 15.76
C SER A 343 31.36 16.48 15.43
N GLU A 344 31.92 16.14 14.28
CA GLU A 344 33.01 16.85 13.62
C GLU A 344 32.72 16.91 12.12
N GLU A 345 33.06 18.03 11.51
CA GLU A 345 32.65 18.53 10.19
C GLU A 345 32.79 17.51 9.04
N TYR A 346 31.66 17.12 8.44
CA TYR A 346 31.62 16.25 7.26
C TYR A 346 32.09 16.99 6.01
N ASN A 347 33.40 16.97 5.75
CA ASN A 347 34.00 17.54 4.53
C ASN A 347 33.80 16.69 3.26
N ASN A 348 33.11 15.54 3.32
CA ASN A 348 32.72 14.74 2.16
C ASN A 348 31.20 14.52 2.19
N ILE A 349 30.45 15.38 1.50
CA ILE A 349 28.98 15.50 1.53
C ILE A 349 28.24 14.18 1.18
N GLY A 350 28.90 13.22 0.52
CA GLY A 350 28.34 11.90 0.16
C GLY A 350 29.03 10.66 0.73
N ASN A 351 30.18 10.76 1.40
CA ASN A 351 30.95 9.60 1.88
C ASN A 351 31.55 9.85 3.28
N PRO A 352 30.70 9.95 4.31
CA PRO A 352 31.12 10.22 5.68
C PRO A 352 31.99 9.11 6.29
N SER A 353 31.82 7.87 5.81
CA SER A 353 32.58 6.69 6.24
C SER A 353 34.00 6.61 5.64
N ASN A 354 34.36 7.55 4.75
CA ASN A 354 35.62 7.63 4.01
C ASN A 354 36.04 6.32 3.34
N ILE A 355 35.06 5.63 2.72
CA ILE A 355 35.28 4.37 1.98
C ILE A 355 35.95 4.69 0.65
N THR A 356 37.06 4.04 0.30
CA THR A 356 37.70 4.28 -1.01
C THR A 356 36.94 3.56 -2.13
N ALA A 357 37.15 3.98 -3.39
CA ALA A 357 36.52 3.30 -4.52
C ALA A 357 36.95 1.83 -4.61
N GLU A 358 38.23 1.53 -4.35
CA GLU A 358 38.76 0.18 -4.34
C GLU A 358 38.10 -0.68 -3.26
N GLU A 359 37.84 -0.13 -2.07
CA GLU A 359 37.12 -0.83 -1.01
C GLU A 359 35.65 -1.05 -1.37
N TYR A 360 35.00 -0.03 -1.95
CA TYR A 360 33.59 -0.07 -2.29
C TYR A 360 33.28 -1.11 -3.37
N PHE A 361 34.06 -1.11 -4.46
CA PHE A 361 33.86 -1.98 -5.62
C PHE A 361 34.50 -3.36 -5.49
N ASP A 362 35.24 -3.66 -4.41
CA ASP A 362 35.75 -5.01 -4.17
C ASP A 362 34.65 -5.90 -3.56
N PRO A 363 34.20 -6.96 -4.26
CA PRO A 363 33.15 -7.84 -3.76
C PRO A 363 33.59 -8.68 -2.56
N ASP A 364 34.91 -8.88 -2.36
CA ASP A 364 35.45 -9.70 -1.28
C ASP A 364 35.63 -8.91 0.03
N ILE A 365 35.50 -7.58 -0.02
CA ILE A 365 35.63 -6.71 1.15
C ILE A 365 34.28 -6.54 1.85
N ASP A 366 34.23 -6.97 3.12
CA ASP A 366 33.13 -6.65 4.04
C ASP A 366 33.38 -5.28 4.68
N LEU A 367 32.43 -4.35 4.50
CA LEU A 367 32.50 -3.01 5.04
C LEU A 367 32.11 -2.94 6.53
N ASN A 368 31.80 -4.08 7.17
CA ASN A 368 31.42 -4.20 8.58
C ASN A 368 30.24 -3.28 8.96
N GLY A 369 29.26 -3.18 8.05
CA GLY A 369 28.10 -2.32 8.22
C GLY A 369 28.32 -0.83 7.93
N ARG A 370 29.53 -0.41 7.52
CA ARG A 370 29.74 0.92 6.93
C ARG A 370 29.13 0.95 5.53
N ASP A 371 28.62 2.11 5.14
CA ASP A 371 28.09 2.38 3.82
C ASP A 371 28.48 3.81 3.40
N ILE A 372 28.38 4.09 2.11
CA ILE A 372 28.40 5.45 1.59
C ILE A 372 27.08 6.17 1.92
N GLY A 373 27.07 7.49 1.77
CA GLY A 373 25.95 8.32 2.22
C GLY A 373 25.86 8.41 3.74
N ARG A 374 24.86 9.15 4.22
CA ARG A 374 24.64 9.36 5.65
C ARG A 374 24.42 8.03 6.39
N PRO A 375 25.06 7.79 7.55
CA PRO A 375 24.79 6.60 8.36
C PRO A 375 23.31 6.50 8.72
N LYS A 376 22.70 5.35 8.41
CA LYS A 376 21.26 5.16 8.52
C LYS A 376 20.86 4.80 9.96
N GLU A 377 19.89 5.52 10.52
CA GLU A 377 19.30 5.22 11.83
C GLU A 377 18.02 4.38 11.61
N VAL A 378 18.19 3.07 11.38
CA VAL A 378 17.07 2.16 11.03
C VAL A 378 16.57 1.41 12.27
N ASN A 379 15.27 1.51 12.54
CA ASN A 379 14.54 0.63 13.44
C ASN A 379 13.68 -0.35 12.62
N THR A 380 13.73 -1.65 12.94
CA THR A 380 12.91 -2.68 12.28
C THR A 380 12.00 -3.37 13.28
N LYS A 381 10.69 -3.27 13.08
CA LYS A 381 9.66 -3.99 13.84
C LYS A 381 9.12 -5.13 12.98
N ILE A 382 9.20 -6.36 13.50
CA ILE A 382 8.64 -7.55 12.84
C ILE A 382 7.44 -8.02 13.65
N GLN A 383 6.28 -8.13 13.01
CA GLN A 383 5.08 -8.69 13.61
C GLN A 383 4.68 -9.95 12.87
N LYS A 384 4.46 -11.04 13.59
CA LYS A 384 4.06 -12.31 13.00
C LYS A 384 2.60 -12.55 13.27
N PHE A 385 1.85 -12.93 12.25
CA PHE A 385 0.46 -13.30 12.39
C PHE A 385 0.13 -14.54 11.55
N LYS A 386 -1.02 -15.14 11.86
CA LYS A 386 -1.52 -16.35 11.20
C LYS A 386 -2.88 -16.05 10.61
N ALA A 387 -2.97 -15.96 9.29
CA ALA A 387 -4.25 -15.75 8.61
C ALA A 387 -4.97 -17.09 8.39
N THR A 388 -6.29 -17.04 8.29
CA THR A 388 -7.12 -18.19 7.93
C THR A 388 -7.81 -17.94 6.60
N LEU A 389 -7.80 -18.94 5.72
CA LEU A 389 -8.34 -18.88 4.37
C LEU A 389 -9.38 -19.98 4.18
N TRP A 390 -10.49 -19.64 3.52
CA TRP A 390 -11.52 -20.57 3.10
C TRP A 390 -11.54 -20.61 1.58
N LEU A 391 -11.04 -21.71 1.01
CA LEU A 391 -10.86 -21.86 -0.42
C LEU A 391 -11.89 -22.84 -0.99
N SER A 392 -12.59 -22.43 -2.05
CA SER A 392 -13.54 -23.28 -2.78
C SER A 392 -13.05 -23.55 -4.20
N GLU A 393 -13.02 -24.83 -4.59
CA GLU A 393 -12.66 -25.24 -5.95
C GLU A 393 -13.83 -25.08 -6.94
N GLN A 394 -15.06 -25.00 -6.42
CA GLN A 394 -16.30 -24.91 -7.22
C GLN A 394 -16.92 -23.52 -7.12
N TYR A 395 -16.08 -22.49 -7.09
CA TYR A 395 -16.54 -21.12 -7.04
C TYR A 395 -16.81 -20.59 -8.46
N PRO A 396 -17.92 -19.86 -8.70
CA PRO A 396 -18.28 -19.38 -10.04
C PRO A 396 -17.28 -18.38 -10.65
N LEU A 397 -16.41 -17.78 -9.81
CA LEU A 397 -15.40 -16.83 -10.25
C LEU A 397 -14.00 -17.45 -10.23
N SER A 398 -13.21 -17.15 -11.26
CA SER A 398 -11.79 -17.47 -11.31
C SER A 398 -10.97 -16.28 -10.82
N LEU A 399 -10.12 -16.52 -9.81
CA LEU A 399 -9.21 -15.51 -9.28
C LEU A 399 -8.26 -14.99 -10.38
N GLN A 400 -7.66 -15.91 -11.14
CA GLN A 400 -6.68 -15.58 -12.18
C GLN A 400 -7.31 -14.97 -13.44
N GLU A 401 -8.48 -15.43 -13.87
CA GLU A 401 -9.05 -14.97 -15.15
C GLU A 401 -9.93 -13.73 -14.99
N GLN A 402 -10.64 -13.59 -13.87
CA GLN A 402 -11.64 -12.52 -13.69
C GLN A 402 -11.22 -11.46 -12.69
N ILE A 403 -10.60 -11.84 -11.57
CA ILE A 403 -10.22 -10.88 -10.52
C ILE A 403 -8.88 -10.23 -10.81
N MET A 404 -7.88 -10.98 -11.27
CA MET A 404 -6.53 -10.44 -11.54
C MET A 404 -6.52 -9.27 -12.52
N PRO A 405 -7.27 -9.25 -13.63
CA PRO A 405 -7.33 -8.07 -14.50
C PRO A 405 -7.87 -6.81 -13.78
N ILE A 406 -8.80 -6.97 -12.84
CA ILE A 406 -9.29 -5.84 -12.04
C ILE A 406 -8.24 -5.42 -11.01
N VAL A 407 -7.58 -6.38 -10.37
CA VAL A 407 -6.49 -6.09 -9.44
C VAL A 407 -5.34 -5.40 -10.17
N ASP A 408 -5.00 -5.81 -11.39
CA ASP A 408 -4.03 -5.14 -12.26
C ASP A 408 -4.45 -3.70 -12.56
N LEU A 409 -5.72 -3.48 -12.92
CA LEU A 409 -6.28 -2.13 -13.13
C LEU A 409 -6.14 -1.26 -11.88
N MET A 410 -6.48 -1.80 -10.72
CA MET A 410 -6.41 -1.05 -9.45
C MET A 410 -4.97 -0.87 -8.97
N ALA A 411 -4.07 -1.81 -9.27
CA ALA A 411 -2.65 -1.76 -8.93
C ALA A 411 -1.91 -0.67 -9.70
N ILE A 412 -2.39 -0.33 -10.89
CA ILE A 412 -1.85 0.77 -11.70
C ILE A 412 -2.00 2.12 -11.00
N SER A 413 -3.10 2.34 -10.27
CA SER A 413 -3.33 3.58 -9.53
C SER A 413 -3.01 3.47 -8.05
N SER A 414 -2.90 2.27 -7.48
CA SER A 414 -2.78 2.08 -6.03
C SER A 414 -1.69 1.09 -5.66
N SER A 415 -0.72 1.55 -4.86
CA SER A 415 0.35 0.73 -4.30
C SER A 415 -0.20 -0.44 -3.47
N HIS A 416 -1.36 -0.26 -2.84
CA HIS A 416 -2.06 -1.26 -2.04
C HIS A 416 -2.55 -2.43 -2.88
N PHE A 417 -3.16 -2.13 -4.02
CA PHE A 417 -3.59 -3.15 -4.96
C PHE A 417 -2.41 -3.81 -5.65
N ALA A 418 -1.28 -3.12 -5.82
CA ALA A 418 -0.02 -3.74 -6.27
C ALA A 418 0.49 -4.77 -5.24
N LYS A 419 0.54 -4.43 -3.94
CA LYS A 419 0.90 -5.39 -2.89
C LYS A 419 -0.10 -6.56 -2.80
N LEU A 420 -1.40 -6.29 -2.97
CA LEU A 420 -2.43 -7.32 -3.02
C LEU A 420 -2.27 -8.24 -4.23
N LYS A 421 -1.91 -7.68 -5.40
CA LYS A 421 -1.59 -8.42 -6.62
C LYS A 421 -0.46 -9.40 -6.35
N ASP A 422 0.64 -8.91 -5.79
CA ASP A 422 1.80 -9.75 -5.44
C ASP A 422 1.37 -10.86 -4.48
N PHE A 423 0.53 -10.53 -3.50
CA PHE A 423 -0.02 -11.49 -2.56
C PHE A 423 -0.87 -12.59 -3.23
N ILE A 424 -1.73 -12.23 -4.19
CA ILE A 424 -2.58 -13.18 -4.93
C ILE A 424 -1.73 -14.03 -5.89
N GLN A 425 -0.66 -13.46 -6.46
CA GLN A 425 0.26 -14.16 -7.35
C GLN A 425 1.19 -15.12 -6.61
N MET A 426 1.34 -14.98 -5.29
CA MET A 426 1.92 -16.05 -4.48
C MET A 426 1.14 -17.35 -4.67
N GLN A 427 1.79 -18.49 -4.44
CA GLN A 427 1.20 -19.83 -4.61
C GLN A 427 0.10 -20.13 -3.56
N LEU A 428 -1.03 -19.44 -3.67
CA LEU A 428 -2.25 -19.81 -2.96
C LEU A 428 -2.61 -21.25 -3.32
N PRO A 429 -3.05 -22.06 -2.35
CA PRO A 429 -3.59 -23.38 -2.66
C PRO A 429 -4.75 -23.27 -3.65
N ALA A 430 -5.00 -24.35 -4.40
CA ALA A 430 -6.05 -24.35 -5.42
C ALA A 430 -7.43 -23.99 -4.85
N GLY A 431 -8.13 -23.10 -5.55
CA GLY A 431 -9.48 -22.63 -5.22
C GLY A 431 -9.57 -21.11 -5.08
N PHE A 432 -10.80 -20.60 -5.13
CA PHE A 432 -11.10 -19.19 -4.91
C PHE A 432 -11.23 -18.89 -3.41
N PRO A 433 -10.63 -17.79 -2.90
CA PRO A 433 -10.73 -17.41 -1.49
C PRO A 433 -12.07 -16.79 -1.13
N VAL A 434 -13.08 -17.62 -0.84
CA VAL A 434 -14.45 -17.18 -0.49
C VAL A 434 -14.47 -16.34 0.79
N LYS A 435 -13.60 -16.67 1.75
CA LYS A 435 -13.41 -15.91 2.98
C LYS A 435 -11.93 -15.87 3.37
N ILE A 436 -11.50 -14.71 3.86
CA ILE A 436 -10.16 -14.45 4.38
C ILE A 436 -10.32 -13.82 5.77
N GLU A 437 -9.61 -14.33 6.76
CA GLU A 437 -9.60 -13.78 8.12
C GLU A 437 -8.15 -13.52 8.53
N ILE A 438 -7.82 -12.24 8.68
CA ILE A 438 -6.49 -11.76 9.05
C ILE A 438 -6.58 -11.19 10.46
N PRO A 439 -5.93 -11.81 11.46
CA PRO A 439 -5.80 -11.20 12.75
C PRO A 439 -4.88 -9.98 12.62
N LEU A 440 -5.44 -8.80 12.86
CA LEU A 440 -4.68 -7.56 12.82
C LEU A 440 -4.00 -7.32 14.17
N PHE A 441 -4.73 -7.52 15.28
CA PHE A 441 -4.26 -7.36 16.67
C PHE A 441 -4.80 -8.47 17.57
N HIS A 442 -4.29 -8.57 18.81
CA HIS A 442 -4.86 -9.46 19.83
C HIS A 442 -6.38 -9.32 19.92
N ILE A 443 -6.92 -8.12 19.66
CA ILE A 443 -8.31 -7.74 19.87
C ILE A 443 -9.12 -7.60 18.57
N LEU A 444 -8.51 -7.54 17.38
CA LEU A 444 -9.20 -7.20 16.14
C LEU A 444 -8.82 -8.14 14.99
N ASN A 445 -9.83 -8.68 14.31
CA ASN A 445 -9.68 -9.47 13.08
C ASN A 445 -10.33 -8.71 11.91
N ALA A 446 -9.59 -8.55 10.81
CA ALA A 446 -10.17 -8.21 9.53
C ALA A 446 -10.71 -9.48 8.86
N ARG A 447 -11.93 -9.39 8.35
CA ARG A 447 -12.60 -10.46 7.64
C ARG A 447 -13.06 -9.93 6.29
N ILE A 448 -12.60 -10.57 5.23
CA ILE A 448 -13.07 -10.35 3.86
C ILE A 448 -13.92 -11.56 3.46
N THR A 449 -15.12 -11.32 2.95
CA THR A 449 -16.00 -12.40 2.46
C THR A 449 -16.57 -12.01 1.11
N PHE A 450 -16.54 -12.94 0.15
CA PHE A 450 -17.13 -12.76 -1.17
C PHE A 450 -18.52 -13.40 -1.20
N GLY A 451 -19.49 -12.72 -1.82
CA GLY A 451 -20.87 -13.18 -1.88
C GLY A 451 -21.69 -12.42 -2.93
N ASN A 452 -23.00 -12.70 -2.98
CA ASN A 452 -23.95 -12.15 -3.95
C ASN A 452 -23.44 -12.18 -5.40
N ILE A 453 -22.90 -13.32 -5.80
CA ILE A 453 -22.29 -13.49 -7.12
C ILE A 453 -23.40 -13.46 -8.17
N PHE A 454 -23.18 -12.69 -9.25
CA PHE A 454 -24.15 -12.50 -10.33
C PHE A 454 -25.53 -12.01 -9.87
N GLY A 455 -25.63 -11.42 -8.67
CA GLY A 455 -26.89 -10.96 -8.08
C GLY A 455 -27.84 -12.09 -7.69
N MET A 456 -27.33 -13.30 -7.42
CA MET A 456 -28.16 -14.48 -7.13
C MET A 456 -28.71 -14.53 -5.70
N ASP A 457 -27.99 -13.96 -4.74
CA ASP A 457 -28.43 -13.96 -3.33
C ASP A 457 -29.45 -12.84 -3.07
N GLN A 458 -29.20 -11.68 -3.66
CA GLN A 458 -30.04 -10.50 -3.57
C GLN A 458 -30.08 -9.81 -4.94
N GLU A 459 -31.29 -9.53 -5.44
CA GLU A 459 -31.48 -8.81 -6.71
C GLU A 459 -30.72 -7.47 -6.70
N VAL A 460 -29.95 -7.25 -7.76
CA VAL A 460 -29.18 -6.04 -7.97
C VAL A 460 -29.69 -5.34 -9.22
N PRO A 461 -30.08 -4.05 -9.15
CA PRO A 461 -30.53 -3.31 -10.32
C PRO A 461 -29.50 -3.37 -11.44
N HIS A 462 -29.97 -3.57 -12.68
CA HIS A 462 -29.13 -3.60 -13.89
C HIS A 462 -28.12 -4.77 -13.95
N VAL A 463 -28.30 -5.77 -13.09
CA VAL A 463 -27.56 -7.03 -13.13
C VAL A 463 -28.56 -8.17 -13.29
N GLY A 464 -28.35 -8.99 -14.32
CA GLY A 464 -29.11 -10.20 -14.60
C GLY A 464 -28.19 -11.41 -14.74
N HIS A 465 -28.80 -12.58 -14.91
CA HIS A 465 -28.06 -13.79 -15.20
C HIS A 465 -28.85 -14.69 -16.17
N LEU A 466 -28.12 -15.41 -17.01
CA LEU A 466 -28.64 -16.41 -17.92
C LEU A 466 -28.03 -17.76 -17.56
N GLN A 467 -28.89 -18.72 -17.24
CA GLN A 467 -28.50 -20.10 -17.01
C GLN A 467 -28.64 -20.90 -18.31
N GLU A 468 -27.52 -21.28 -18.89
CA GLU A 468 -27.45 -22.29 -19.95
C GLU A 468 -27.08 -23.65 -19.35
N THR A 469 -27.26 -24.73 -20.11
CA THR A 469 -27.20 -26.13 -19.63
C THR A 469 -25.94 -26.47 -18.80
N ASN A 470 -24.80 -25.82 -19.07
CA ASN A 470 -23.53 -26.04 -18.35
C ASN A 470 -22.80 -24.74 -17.95
N ARG A 471 -23.40 -23.56 -18.14
CA ARG A 471 -22.73 -22.28 -17.89
C ARG A 471 -23.72 -21.24 -17.38
N MET A 472 -23.33 -20.53 -16.33
CA MET A 472 -24.00 -19.31 -15.90
C MET A 472 -23.28 -18.11 -16.51
N THR A 473 -24.04 -17.20 -17.12
CA THR A 473 -23.51 -15.96 -17.69
C THR A 473 -24.14 -14.78 -16.96
N CYS A 474 -23.30 -13.91 -16.39
CA CYS A 474 -23.76 -12.66 -15.81
C CYS A 474 -24.02 -11.65 -16.92
N LEU A 475 -25.11 -10.91 -16.80
CA LEU A 475 -25.43 -9.74 -17.62
C LEU A 475 -25.35 -8.51 -16.74
N VAL A 476 -24.63 -7.49 -17.19
CA VAL A 476 -24.59 -6.18 -16.55
C VAL A 476 -24.97 -5.18 -17.63
N ASP A 477 -25.92 -4.29 -17.36
CA ASP A 477 -26.32 -3.29 -18.35
C ASP A 477 -25.27 -2.18 -18.46
N ASP A 478 -25.08 -1.64 -19.67
CA ASP A 478 -24.15 -0.53 -19.96
C ASP A 478 -24.40 0.70 -19.08
N ILE A 479 -25.65 0.93 -18.65
CA ILE A 479 -26.02 2.06 -17.79
C ILE A 479 -25.30 2.05 -16.43
N CYS A 480 -24.82 0.88 -15.98
CA CYS A 480 -24.01 0.78 -14.77
C CYS A 480 -22.71 1.59 -14.87
N PHE A 481 -22.19 1.80 -16.07
CA PHE A 481 -20.91 2.45 -16.33
C PHE A 481 -21.05 3.88 -16.85
N GLU A 482 -22.27 4.43 -16.84
CA GLU A 482 -22.55 5.80 -17.25
C GLU A 482 -22.69 6.75 -16.06
N ALA A 483 -22.31 8.01 -16.27
CA ALA A 483 -22.59 9.06 -15.31
C ALA A 483 -24.10 9.19 -15.08
N PRO A 484 -24.61 9.14 -13.83
CA PRO A 484 -26.04 9.21 -13.58
C PRO A 484 -26.68 10.50 -14.11
N MET A 485 -27.90 10.39 -14.65
CA MET A 485 -28.63 11.53 -15.17
C MET A 485 -28.84 12.62 -14.10
N GLY A 486 -28.58 13.88 -14.46
CA GLY A 486 -28.73 15.03 -13.58
C GLY A 486 -27.53 15.30 -12.64
N TYR A 487 -26.43 14.55 -12.78
CA TYR A 487 -25.19 14.84 -12.05
C TYR A 487 -24.34 15.86 -12.82
N VAL A 488 -23.60 16.68 -12.09
CA VAL A 488 -22.70 17.69 -12.67
C VAL A 488 -21.36 17.04 -13.01
N LYS A 489 -21.03 16.97 -14.30
CA LYS A 489 -19.71 16.51 -14.77
C LYS A 489 -18.69 17.64 -14.61
N LEU A 490 -17.57 17.32 -13.97
CA LEU A 490 -16.43 18.21 -13.77
C LEU A 490 -15.26 17.67 -14.60
N ALA A 491 -14.84 18.45 -15.60
CA ALA A 491 -13.66 18.18 -16.41
C ALA A 491 -12.41 18.80 -15.75
N GLY A 492 -11.22 18.22 -15.99
CA GLY A 492 -9.95 18.73 -15.45
C GLY A 492 -9.53 18.13 -14.11
N ALA A 493 -9.96 16.89 -13.80
CA ALA A 493 -9.53 16.17 -12.61
C ALA A 493 -8.11 15.56 -12.71
N GLU A 494 -7.43 15.75 -13.84
CA GLU A 494 -6.05 15.27 -14.12
C GLU A 494 -5.07 15.61 -13.00
N VAL A 495 -5.29 16.76 -12.33
CA VAL A 495 -4.47 17.25 -11.21
C VAL A 495 -4.88 16.62 -9.88
N ARG A 496 -6.16 16.25 -9.67
CA ARG A 496 -6.66 15.86 -8.34
C ARG A 496 -6.28 14.46 -7.90
N THR A 497 -6.20 13.51 -8.83
CA THR A 497 -5.87 12.11 -8.52
C THR A 497 -4.37 11.91 -8.33
N GLN A 498 -3.51 12.73 -8.95
CA GLN A 498 -2.05 12.59 -8.78
C GLN A 498 -1.58 13.03 -7.39
N PHE A 499 -2.15 14.11 -6.82
CA PHE A 499 -1.82 14.58 -5.47
C PHE A 499 -2.50 13.76 -4.33
N SER A 500 -3.56 13.00 -4.64
CA SER A 500 -4.29 12.18 -3.64
C SER A 500 -3.61 10.86 -3.32
N MET A 501 -2.85 10.25 -4.25
CA MET A 501 -2.32 8.89 -4.06
C MET A 501 -1.20 8.83 -3.02
N GLU A 502 -0.37 9.87 -2.91
CA GLU A 502 0.66 9.93 -1.87
C GLU A 502 0.06 10.22 -0.49
N GLU A 503 -0.93 11.11 -0.41
CA GLU A 503 -1.69 11.32 0.81
C GLU A 503 -2.43 10.05 1.23
N GLU A 504 -2.95 9.25 0.30
CA GLU A 504 -3.61 7.96 0.56
C GLU A 504 -2.63 6.87 1.03
N ASP A 505 -1.45 6.76 0.42
CA ASP A 505 -0.36 5.86 0.85
C ASP A 505 0.14 6.26 2.25
N ASP A 506 0.34 7.57 2.52
CA ASP A 506 0.76 8.09 3.81
C ASP A 506 -0.34 7.93 4.88
N LEU A 507 -1.61 8.14 4.52
CA LEU A 507 -2.77 7.91 5.39
C LEU A 507 -2.91 6.42 5.73
N LEU A 508 -2.71 5.51 4.77
CA LEU A 508 -2.74 4.08 5.08
C LEU A 508 -1.53 3.69 5.92
N GLN A 509 -0.33 4.15 5.56
CA GLN A 509 0.86 3.88 6.35
C GLN A 509 0.70 4.42 7.77
N PHE A 510 0.05 5.57 7.94
CA PHE A 510 -0.35 6.13 9.23
C PHE A 510 -1.41 5.28 9.93
N ALA A 511 -2.45 4.81 9.24
CA ALA A 511 -3.49 3.94 9.82
C ALA A 511 -2.90 2.59 10.27
N ILE A 512 -2.05 1.99 9.43
CA ILE A 512 -1.22 0.83 9.76
C ILE A 512 -0.37 1.18 10.98
N GLN A 513 0.37 2.28 10.99
CA GLN A 513 1.23 2.65 12.11
C GLN A 513 0.45 2.89 13.41
N GLN A 514 -0.64 3.64 13.41
CA GLN A 514 -1.50 3.86 14.59
C GLN A 514 -2.02 2.53 15.12
N SER A 515 -2.43 1.65 14.22
CA SER A 515 -2.90 0.32 14.58
C SER A 515 -1.75 -0.56 15.12
N LEU A 516 -0.53 -0.47 14.58
CA LEU A 516 0.68 -1.18 15.03
C LEU A 516 1.34 -0.57 16.28
N LEU A 517 1.06 0.69 16.63
CA LEU A 517 1.57 1.38 17.83
C LEU A 517 0.85 0.93 19.10
N GLU A 518 -0.38 0.43 18.99
CA GLU A 518 -1.08 -0.27 20.09
C GLU A 518 -0.44 -1.63 20.43
N VAL A 519 0.58 -2.07 19.68
CA VAL A 519 1.23 -3.41 19.76
C VAL A 519 2.57 -3.35 20.52
N GLY A 520 2.87 -2.28 21.26
CA GLY A 520 4.13 -2.12 21.98
C GLY A 520 4.06 -2.56 23.44
N SER A 521 4.50 -3.79 23.72
CA SER A 521 4.69 -4.44 25.04
C SER A 521 3.43 -5.12 25.62
N GLU A 522 3.48 -6.28 26.25
CA GLU A 522 4.61 -7.11 26.69
C GLU A 522 4.14 -8.57 26.74
N ARG A 523 5.09 -9.51 26.83
CA ARG A 523 4.78 -10.86 27.27
C ARG A 523 4.18 -10.76 28.67
N ASP A 524 2.90 -11.05 28.82
CA ASP A 524 2.37 -11.62 30.05
C ASP A 524 1.01 -12.25 29.76
N GLU A 525 0.80 -13.42 30.35
CA GLU A 525 -0.52 -14.01 30.49
C GLU A 525 -1.46 -12.95 31.06
N VAL A 526 -2.36 -12.41 30.23
CA VAL A 526 -3.41 -11.53 30.73
C VAL A 526 -4.36 -12.41 31.54
N ASP A 527 -4.10 -12.42 32.84
CA ASP A 527 -4.85 -13.16 33.82
C ASP A 527 -6.31 -12.66 33.77
N ILE A 528 -7.23 -13.58 33.49
CA ILE A 528 -8.65 -13.38 33.18
C ILE A 528 -9.39 -12.52 34.24
N TRP A 529 -8.76 -12.33 35.41
CA TRP A 529 -9.22 -11.59 36.57
C TRP A 529 -9.10 -10.05 36.49
N GLU A 530 -8.29 -9.49 35.59
CA GLU A 530 -8.13 -8.02 35.51
C GLU A 530 -9.14 -7.36 34.55
N ALA A 531 -9.45 -8.04 33.44
CA ALA A 531 -10.50 -7.63 32.49
C ALA A 531 -11.92 -7.61 33.12
N LEU A 532 -12.15 -8.41 34.17
CA LEU A 532 -13.44 -8.48 34.86
C LEU A 532 -13.67 -7.38 35.91
N ARG A 533 -12.64 -6.58 36.26
CA ARG A 533 -12.74 -5.53 37.29
C ARG A 533 -12.91 -4.11 36.74
N ALA A 534 -12.68 -3.89 35.45
CA ALA A 534 -12.71 -2.56 34.82
C ALA A 534 -14.13 -2.03 34.46
N GLN A 535 -15.21 -2.66 34.93
CA GLN A 535 -16.57 -2.12 34.77
C GLN A 535 -17.37 -2.22 36.07
N LYS A 536 -17.25 -1.21 36.94
CA LYS A 536 -18.41 -0.78 37.73
C LYS A 536 -19.05 0.40 37.00
N PRO A 537 -20.35 0.33 36.64
CA PRO A 537 -21.03 1.48 36.07
C PRO A 537 -21.07 2.61 37.11
N SER A 538 -20.66 3.81 36.69
CA SER A 538 -20.94 5.05 37.39
C SER A 538 -22.45 5.19 37.57
N ARG A 539 -22.92 5.17 38.83
CA ARG A 539 -24.33 5.43 39.17
C ARG A 539 -24.76 6.82 38.69
N PRO A 540 -26.02 7.00 38.28
CA PRO A 540 -26.54 8.31 37.90
C PRO A 540 -26.55 9.25 39.12
N THR A 541 -26.14 10.49 38.88
CA THR A 541 -26.18 11.62 39.81
C THR A 541 -27.60 11.84 40.32
N THR A 542 -27.84 11.58 41.60
CA THR A 542 -29.02 12.05 42.33
C THR A 542 -28.75 13.44 42.93
N PRO A 543 -29.73 14.35 42.97
CA PRO A 543 -29.54 15.67 43.57
C PRO A 543 -29.43 15.57 45.10
N ASN A 544 -28.63 16.47 45.69
CA ASN A 544 -28.34 16.57 47.12
C ASN A 544 -29.63 16.57 47.97
N MET A 545 -29.89 15.47 48.68
CA MET A 545 -30.85 15.42 49.79
C MET A 545 -30.14 15.79 51.10
N THR A 546 -30.86 16.47 51.98
CA THR A 546 -30.31 16.90 53.28
C THR A 546 -30.44 15.79 54.33
N THR A 547 -29.55 15.78 55.32
CA THR A 547 -29.47 14.79 56.43
C THR A 547 -30.78 14.62 57.22
N GLU A 548 -31.73 15.56 57.10
CA GLU A 548 -33.06 15.49 57.71
C GLU A 548 -34.00 14.53 56.94
N GLU A 549 -33.89 14.49 55.60
CA GLU A 549 -34.74 13.66 54.73
C GLU A 549 -34.34 12.18 54.78
N GLU A 550 -33.05 11.90 54.99
CA GLU A 550 -32.51 10.54 55.13
C GLU A 550 -33.03 9.85 56.41
N ARG A 551 -33.19 10.62 57.51
CA ARG A 551 -33.78 10.12 58.77
C ARG A 551 -35.28 9.87 58.66
N GLN A 552 -36.01 10.65 57.85
CA GLN A 552 -37.45 10.41 57.63
C GLN A 552 -37.70 9.19 56.73
N LEU A 553 -36.82 8.92 55.76
CA LEU A 553 -36.86 7.71 54.94
C LEU A 553 -36.55 6.45 55.75
N GLN A 554 -35.56 6.47 56.64
CA GLN A 554 -35.25 5.34 57.51
C GLN A 554 -36.40 5.02 58.50
N ARG A 555 -37.11 6.03 59.00
CA ARG A 555 -38.33 5.79 59.82
C ARG A 555 -39.47 5.17 59.02
N LYS A 556 -39.70 5.60 57.77
CA LYS A 556 -40.77 5.04 56.91
C LYS A 556 -40.47 3.62 56.40
N VAL A 557 -39.21 3.20 56.37
CA VAL A 557 -38.81 1.84 55.96
C VAL A 557 -38.88 0.85 57.14
N GLY A 558 -38.73 1.32 58.39
CA GLY A 558 -38.93 0.49 59.59
C GLY A 558 -40.38 0.09 59.86
N ASP A 559 -41.35 0.97 59.56
CA ASP A 559 -42.76 0.74 59.88
C ASP A 559 -43.51 -0.13 58.84
N ARG A 560 -42.83 -0.69 57.85
CA ARG A 560 -43.45 -1.54 56.80
C ARG A 560 -43.05 -3.02 56.88
N LEU A 561 -42.43 -3.44 57.99
CA LEU A 561 -42.03 -4.83 58.25
C LEU A 561 -42.59 -5.39 59.58
N LEU A 562 -43.78 -4.94 60.00
CA LEU A 562 -44.65 -5.66 60.93
C LEU A 562 -46.09 -5.69 60.41
#